data_AF-A0A5M3DJ80-F1
#
_entry.id   AF-A0A5M3DJ80-F1
#
_cell.length_a   1.000
_cell.length_b   1.000
_cell.length_c   1.000
_cell.angle_alpha   90.00
_cell.angle_beta   90.00
_cell.angle_gamma   90.00
#
_symmetry.space_group_name_H-M   'P 1'
#
loop_
_entity.id
_entity.type
_entity.pdbx_description
1 polymer ?
#
loop_
_entity_poly.entity_id
_entity_poly.type
_entity_poly.pdbx_seq_one_letter_code
_entity_poly.pdbx_strand_id
1 'polypeptide(L)' 'MRMFKATIYYVDEESTIRDESDFKDHLEYMFERSYGITHFEDVDKSNEFEWDDDIDINSTKAGKETYEKYFDKKVSE' A
#
# COMPACT_ATOMS: atom_id res chain seq x y z
N MET A 1 14.62 5.86 23.19
CA MET A 1 13.92 5.91 21.89
C MET A 1 14.38 4.73 21.06
N ARG A 2 13.49 4.11 20.29
CA ARG A 2 13.80 3.03 19.36
C ARG A 2 13.20 3.39 18.01
N MET A 3 13.88 3.03 16.94
CA MET A 3 13.42 3.22 15.58
C MET A 3 12.95 1.88 15.03
N PHE A 4 11.83 1.90 14.32
CA PHE A 4 11.28 0.73 13.66
C PHE A 4 11.17 1.05 12.17
N LYS A 5 11.54 0.10 11.31
CA LYS A 5 11.35 0.19 9.86
C LYS A 5 10.30 -0.86 9.46
N ALA A 6 9.35 -0.46 8.64
CA ALA A 6 8.30 -1.33 8.12
C ALA A 6 8.07 -1.01 6.64
N THR A 7 7.67 -2.04 5.88
CA THR A 7 7.05 -1.90 4.56
C THR A 7 5.56 -2.09 4.74
N ILE A 8 4.76 -1.22 4.12
CA ILE A 8 3.30 -1.26 4.20
C ILE A 8 2.79 -1.46 2.78
N TYR A 9 2.01 -2.52 2.56
CA TYR A 9 1.17 -2.66 1.38
C TYR A 9 -0.22 -2.14 1.75
N TYR A 10 -0.70 -1.17 0.99
CA TYR A 10 -1.99 -0.53 1.22
C TYR A 10 -2.85 -0.71 -0.04
N VAL A 11 -4.10 -1.12 0.16
CA VAL A 11 -5.09 -1.23 -0.92
C VAL A 11 -6.22 -0.26 -0.62
N ASP A 12 -6.52 0.59 -1.59
CA ASP A 12 -7.62 1.54 -1.54
C ASP A 12 -8.90 0.88 -2.11
N GLU A 13 -9.61 0.14 -1.26
CA GLU A 13 -10.84 -0.57 -1.64
C GLU A 13 -11.95 0.39 -2.14
N GLU A 14 -11.96 1.63 -1.62
CA GLU A 14 -12.99 2.62 -1.91
C GLU A 14 -12.64 3.53 -3.10
N SER A 15 -11.49 3.32 -3.75
CA SER A 15 -10.99 4.14 -4.88
C SER A 15 -10.97 5.64 -4.56
N THR A 16 -10.62 5.99 -3.33
CA THR A 16 -10.56 7.36 -2.81
C THR A 16 -9.25 8.09 -3.11
N ILE A 17 -8.16 7.34 -3.28
CA ILE A 17 -6.79 7.81 -3.51
C ILE A 17 -6.52 7.80 -5.02
N ARG A 18 -6.31 8.98 -5.60
CA ARG A 18 -6.24 9.13 -7.07
C ARG A 18 -4.83 8.90 -7.59
N ASP A 19 -3.84 9.33 -6.82
CA ASP A 19 -2.43 9.28 -7.20
C ASP A 19 -1.50 9.17 -5.98
N GLU A 20 -0.19 9.16 -6.26
CA GLU A 20 0.86 9.03 -5.24
C GLU A 20 0.87 10.21 -4.24
N SER A 21 0.46 11.42 -4.68
CA SER A 21 0.39 12.59 -3.80
C SER A 21 -0.76 12.43 -2.82
N ASP A 22 -1.94 12.07 -3.32
CA ASP A 22 -3.11 11.79 -2.47
C ASP A 22 -2.81 10.66 -1.47
N PHE A 23 -2.05 9.65 -1.88
CA PHE A 23 -1.64 8.55 -0.99
C PHE A 23 -0.72 9.03 0.13
N LYS A 24 0.27 9.88 -0.19
CA LYS A 24 1.19 10.47 0.80
C LYS A 24 0.42 11.30 1.82
N ASP A 25 -0.46 12.19 1.36
CA ASP A 25 -1.30 13.02 2.22
C ASP A 25 -2.18 12.16 3.15
N HIS A 26 -2.75 11.06 2.62
CA HIS A 26 -3.53 10.10 3.40
C HIS A 26 -2.71 9.44 4.51
N LEU A 27 -1.50 8.95 4.19
CA LEU A 27 -0.61 8.34 5.18
C LEU A 27 -0.15 9.37 6.21
N GLU A 28 0.25 10.57 5.80
CA GLU A 28 0.61 11.66 6.71
C GLU A 28 -0.52 11.92 7.71
N TYR A 29 -1.75 12.10 7.24
CA TYR A 29 -2.92 12.30 8.10
C TYR A 29 -3.17 11.15 9.09
N MET A 30 -2.95 9.90 8.67
CA MET A 30 -3.06 8.75 9.58
C MET A 30 -1.96 8.75 10.64
N PHE A 31 -0.73 9.09 10.26
CA PHE A 31 0.43 9.06 11.16
C PHE A 31 0.59 10.31 12.03
N GLU A 32 0.05 11.46 11.64
CA GLU A 32 -0.02 12.67 12.49
C GLU A 32 -0.76 12.39 13.81
N ARG A 33 -1.67 11.41 13.80
CA ARG A 33 -2.41 10.99 15.00
C ARG A 33 -1.65 9.97 15.86
N SER A 34 -0.47 9.54 15.43
CA SER A 34 0.38 8.62 16.17
C SER A 34 1.35 9.39 17.09
N TYR A 35 1.75 8.79 18.21
CA TYR A 35 2.77 9.35 19.10
C TYR A 35 4.19 9.08 18.57
N GLY A 36 4.47 9.49 17.33
CA GLY A 36 5.74 9.22 16.63
C GLY A 36 6.07 10.25 15.54
N ILE A 37 7.30 10.18 15.03
CA ILE A 37 7.74 10.92 13.84
C ILE A 37 7.85 9.91 12.71
N THR A 38 7.17 10.17 11.59
CA THR A 38 7.12 9.29 10.43
C THR A 38 7.89 9.92 9.26
N HIS A 39 8.55 9.08 8.47
CA HIS A 39 9.23 9.45 7.24
C HIS A 39 9.01 8.36 6.20
N PHE A 40 8.69 8.74 4.96
CA PHE A 40 8.45 7.81 3.85
C PHE A 40 9.65 7.82 2.90
N GLU A 41 10.27 6.65 2.67
CA GLU A 41 11.44 6.50 1.79
C GLU A 41 11.06 6.05 0.37
N ASP A 42 10.25 4.97 0.27
CA ASP A 42 9.88 4.35 -1.01
C ASP A 42 8.34 4.28 -1.09
N VAL A 43 7.76 5.12 -1.95
CA VAL A 43 6.31 5.10 -2.27
C VAL A 43 6.18 4.73 -3.74
N ASP A 44 5.39 3.69 -4.03
CA ASP A 44 5.15 3.21 -5.38
C ASP A 44 3.66 2.88 -5.54
N LYS A 45 3.16 2.86 -6.78
CA LYS A 45 1.77 2.53 -7.13
C LYS A 45 1.77 1.28 -8.01
N SER A 46 1.00 0.26 -7.62
CA SER A 46 0.74 -0.90 -8.46
C SER A 46 -0.06 -0.51 -9.70
N ASN A 47 -0.21 -1.45 -10.64
CA ASN A 47 -1.28 -1.31 -11.61
C ASN A 47 -2.65 -1.37 -10.92
N GLU A 48 -3.67 -0.78 -11.55
CA GLU A 48 -5.06 -0.94 -11.10
C GLU A 48 -5.53 -2.38 -11.38
N PHE A 49 -6.26 -2.94 -10.43
CA PHE A 49 -6.85 -4.29 -10.53
C PHE A 49 -8.25 -4.27 -9.93
N GLU A 50 -9.12 -5.19 -10.37
CA GLU A 50 -10.46 -5.31 -9.83
C GLU A 50 -10.42 -5.96 -8.44
N TRP A 51 -11.17 -5.40 -7.50
CA TRP A 51 -11.35 -5.97 -6.17
C TRP A 51 -12.49 -6.98 -6.22
N ASP A 52 -12.20 -8.25 -5.94
CA ASP A 52 -13.18 -9.33 -5.81
C ASP A 52 -12.88 -10.23 -4.61
N ASP A 53 -13.85 -11.07 -4.23
CA ASP A 53 -13.74 -11.94 -3.04
C ASP A 53 -12.64 -13.01 -3.17
N ASP A 54 -12.20 -13.33 -4.40
CA ASP A 54 -11.27 -14.42 -4.69
C ASP A 54 -9.82 -13.94 -4.92
N ILE A 55 -9.56 -12.62 -4.81
CA ILE A 55 -8.21 -12.07 -4.95
C ILE A 55 -7.31 -12.51 -3.77
N ASP A 56 -6.11 -12.95 -4.08
CA ASP A 56 -5.23 -13.59 -3.10
C ASP A 56 -4.65 -12.66 -2.03
N ILE A 57 -4.70 -11.33 -2.23
CA ILE A 57 -4.39 -10.33 -1.21
C ILE A 57 -5.52 -10.14 -0.19
N ASN A 58 -6.74 -10.62 -0.47
CA ASN A 58 -7.87 -10.63 0.47
C ASN A 58 -7.76 -11.77 1.51
N SER A 59 -6.53 -12.20 1.80
CA SER A 59 -6.24 -13.26 2.76
C SER A 59 -5.36 -12.75 3.89
N THR A 60 -5.71 -13.08 5.13
CA THR A 60 -4.83 -12.84 6.29
C THR A 60 -3.51 -13.60 6.25
N LYS A 61 -3.36 -14.53 5.30
CA LYS A 61 -2.11 -15.26 5.02
C LYS A 61 -1.30 -14.65 3.88
N ALA A 62 -1.78 -13.60 3.22
CA ALA A 62 -1.06 -12.93 2.15
C ALA A 62 0.30 -12.44 2.67
N GLY A 63 1.35 -12.87 1.99
CA GLY A 63 2.73 -12.51 2.30
C GLY A 63 3.25 -11.46 1.33
N LYS A 64 4.50 -11.04 1.53
CA LYS A 64 5.20 -10.12 0.63
C LYS A 64 5.03 -10.51 -0.85
N GLU A 65 5.31 -11.77 -1.20
CA GLU A 65 5.25 -12.24 -2.59
C GLU A 65 3.85 -12.06 -3.22
N THR A 66 2.80 -12.22 -2.42
CA THR A 66 1.42 -12.04 -2.86
C THR A 66 1.10 -10.59 -3.21
N TYR A 67 1.68 -9.61 -2.50
CA TYR A 67 1.50 -8.20 -2.83
C TYR A 67 2.40 -7.74 -3.99
N GLU A 68 3.67 -8.14 -3.99
CA GLU A 68 4.67 -7.68 -4.96
C GLU A 68 4.32 -8.04 -6.41
N LYS A 69 3.61 -9.15 -6.63
CA LYS A 69 3.18 -9.54 -7.99
C LYS A 69 2.28 -8.51 -8.68
N TYR A 70 1.62 -7.62 -7.94
CA TYR A 70 0.78 -6.55 -8.49
C TYR A 70 1.59 -5.30 -8.90
N PHE A 71 2.85 -5.20 -8.44
CA PHE A 71 3.79 -4.15 -8.82
C PHE A 71 4.66 -4.56 -10.01
N ASP A 72 4.74 -5.87 -10.31
CA ASP A 72 5.43 -6.37 -11.49
C ASP A 72 4.67 -5.99 -12.78
N LYS A 73 5.29 -5.14 -13.61
CA LYS A 73 4.79 -4.70 -14.93
C LYS A 73 4.74 -5.80 -16.00
N LYS A 74 4.69 -7.09 -15.63
CA LYS A 74 4.61 -8.22 -16.56
C LYS A 74 3.31 -8.99 -16.36
N VAL A 75 2.21 -8.41 -16.82
CA VAL A 75 1.07 -8.95 -17.59
C VAL A 75 0.12 -7.74 -17.64
N SER A 76 -0.20 -7.10 -18.76
CA SER A 76 -0.67 -7.67 -20.03
C SER A 76 -0.36 -6.76 -21.23
N GLU A 77 0.00 -7.39 -22.35
CA GLU A 77 -0.27 -6.92 -23.73
C GLU A 77 -1.77 -6.90 -24.03
#